data_AF-A0A3D3B8D8-F1
#
_entry.id   AF-A0A3D3B8D8-F1
#
_cell.length_a   1.000
_cell.length_b   1.000
_cell.length_c   1.000
_cell.angle_alpha   90.00
_cell.angle_beta   90.00
_cell.angle_gamma   90.00
#
_symmetry.space_group_name_H-M   'P 1'
#
loop_
_entity.id
_entity.type
_entity.pdbx_description
1 polymer ?
#
loop_
_entity_poly.entity_id
_entity_poly.type
_entity_poly.pdbx_seq_one_letter_code
_entity_poly.pdbx_strand_id
1 'polypeptide(L)'
;CIFQSGFNWKVVEAMWPGFEAAFDGFDIGRCSMLHDEDFERLVSDSRIVRHGQKIRSVQENAVFLSDLAREHGSAARFFADWPADNYMGLLDLLKKRGSRLGGNTGQYFLRFAGIDSFILSQSVVNRLIAEGVVDKQPSSAKDKAAVQAAFNTWRAQSGRSLTEISRVLGISID
;
A
#
# COMPACT_ATOMS: atom_id res chain seq x y z
N CYS A 1 5.47 1.11 -5.53
CA CYS A 1 5.59 0.34 -4.26
C CYS A 1 6.08 -1.11 -4.43
N ILE A 2 5.41 -1.98 -5.19
CA ILE A 2 5.79 -3.42 -5.30
C ILE A 2 7.20 -3.60 -5.88
N PHE A 3 7.51 -2.94 -7.00
CA PHE A 3 8.83 -3.04 -7.64
C PHE A 3 9.96 -2.39 -6.81
N GLN A 4 9.64 -1.39 -5.98
CA GLN A 4 10.58 -0.70 -5.09
C GLN A 4 11.00 -1.51 -3.86
N SER A 5 10.24 -2.55 -3.47
CA SER A 5 10.61 -3.40 -2.33
C SER A 5 11.95 -4.10 -2.56
N GLY A 6 12.96 -3.79 -1.74
CA GLY A 6 14.31 -4.37 -1.88
C GLY A 6 15.13 -3.84 -3.06
N PHE A 7 14.74 -2.71 -3.67
CA PHE A 7 15.47 -2.06 -4.76
C PHE A 7 15.69 -0.58 -4.47
N ASN A 8 16.69 0.01 -5.14
CA ASN A 8 16.89 1.46 -5.10
C ASN A 8 15.72 2.16 -5.82
N TRP A 9 15.04 3.06 -5.12
CA TRP A 9 13.86 3.75 -5.64
C TRP A 9 14.15 4.58 -6.89
N LYS A 10 15.31 5.24 -6.96
CA LYS A 10 15.72 6.03 -8.13
C LYS A 10 15.90 5.17 -9.38
N VAL A 11 16.39 3.95 -9.20
CA VAL A 11 16.54 3.00 -10.31
C VAL A 11 15.17 2.58 -10.84
N VAL A 12 14.25 2.23 -9.95
CA VAL A 12 12.88 1.83 -10.35
C VAL A 12 12.14 3.00 -11.02
N GLU A 13 12.33 4.21 -10.51
CA GLU A 13 11.75 5.43 -11.10
C GLU A 13 12.30 5.70 -12.51
N ALA A 14 13.60 5.56 -12.73
CA ALA A 14 14.20 5.70 -14.07
C ALA A 14 13.69 4.64 -15.07
N MET A 15 13.29 3.46 -14.59
CA MET A 15 12.73 2.38 -15.42
C MET A 15 11.22 2.55 -15.67
N TRP A 16 10.55 3.53 -15.06
CA TRP A 16 9.09 3.66 -15.10
C TRP A 16 8.49 3.73 -16.51
N PRO A 17 9.06 4.47 -17.48
CA PRO A 17 8.57 4.45 -18.86
C PRO A 17 8.64 3.04 -19.50
N GLY A 18 9.65 2.25 -19.11
CA GLY A 18 9.79 0.86 -19.52
C GLY A 18 8.69 -0.03 -18.94
N PHE A 19 8.33 0.18 -17.67
CA PHE A 19 7.21 -0.51 -17.04
C PHE A 19 5.87 -0.17 -17.71
N GLU A 20 5.60 1.12 -17.94
CA GLU A 20 4.36 1.54 -18.61
C GLU A 20 4.27 0.92 -20.02
N ALA A 21 5.34 0.92 -20.80
CA ALA A 21 5.34 0.28 -22.10
C ALA A 21 5.20 -1.25 -22.04
N ALA A 22 5.84 -1.91 -21.07
CA ALA A 22 5.82 -3.37 -20.95
C ALA A 22 4.44 -3.91 -20.53
N PHE A 23 3.72 -3.14 -19.70
CA PHE A 23 2.39 -3.47 -19.17
C PHE A 23 1.24 -2.70 -19.85
N ASP A 24 1.44 -2.19 -21.07
CA ASP A 24 0.41 -1.49 -21.85
C ASP A 24 -0.30 -0.35 -21.07
N GLY A 25 0.48 0.50 -20.41
CA GLY A 25 -0.03 1.60 -19.58
C GLY A 25 -0.72 1.14 -18.30
N PHE A 26 -0.51 -0.12 -17.89
CA PHE A 26 -1.21 -0.76 -16.76
C PHE A 26 -2.73 -0.82 -16.95
N ASP A 27 -3.20 -1.01 -18.18
CA ASP A 27 -4.62 -1.28 -18.43
C ASP A 27 -5.07 -2.52 -17.64
N ILE A 28 -6.10 -2.35 -16.80
CA ILE A 28 -6.55 -3.40 -15.86
C ILE A 28 -7.06 -4.62 -16.64
N GLY A 29 -7.78 -4.41 -17.74
CA GLY A 29 -8.31 -5.49 -18.57
C GLY A 29 -7.19 -6.35 -19.12
N ARG A 30 -6.21 -5.72 -19.79
CA ARG A 30 -5.02 -6.40 -20.33
C ARG A 30 -4.20 -7.08 -19.25
N CYS A 31 -3.88 -6.36 -18.17
CA CYS A 31 -3.06 -6.90 -17.10
C CYS A 31 -3.72 -8.09 -16.39
N SER A 32 -5.05 -8.11 -16.26
CA SER A 32 -5.76 -9.24 -15.66
C SER A 32 -5.72 -10.51 -16.51
N MET A 33 -5.54 -10.37 -17.84
CA MET A 33 -5.58 -11.46 -18.81
C MET A 33 -4.20 -11.94 -19.29
N LEU A 34 -3.10 -11.50 -18.64
CA LEU A 34 -1.75 -11.94 -19.00
C LEU A 34 -1.63 -13.47 -18.94
N HIS A 35 -1.11 -14.08 -20.00
CA HIS A 35 -0.90 -15.53 -20.09
C HIS A 35 0.60 -15.88 -20.05
N ASP A 36 0.92 -17.17 -20.13
CA ASP A 36 2.31 -17.63 -19.92
C ASP A 36 3.30 -17.01 -20.91
N GLU A 37 2.93 -16.83 -22.18
CA GLU A 37 3.78 -16.16 -23.18
C GLU A 37 4.05 -14.68 -22.83
N ASP A 38 3.07 -13.97 -22.25
CA ASP A 38 3.29 -12.61 -21.74
C ASP A 38 4.27 -12.62 -20.57
N PHE A 39 4.17 -13.60 -19.68
CA PHE A 39 5.09 -13.73 -18.57
C PHE A 39 6.52 -13.99 -19.04
N GLU A 40 6.70 -14.88 -20.03
CA GLU A 40 8.01 -15.15 -20.64
C GLU A 40 8.59 -13.88 -21.27
N ARG A 41 7.78 -13.12 -22.02
CA ARG A 41 8.15 -11.83 -22.60
C ARG A 41 8.57 -10.83 -21.52
N LEU A 42 7.75 -10.64 -20.48
CA LEU A 42 7.98 -9.68 -19.41
C LEU A 42 9.20 -10.04 -18.57
N VAL A 43 9.40 -11.33 -18.26
CA VAL A 43 10.58 -11.81 -17.52
C VAL A 43 11.86 -11.63 -18.34
N SER A 44 11.77 -11.57 -19.67
CA SER A 44 12.91 -11.32 -20.56
C SER A 44 13.15 -9.84 -20.86
N ASP A 45 12.19 -8.96 -20.60
CA ASP A 45 12.25 -7.54 -20.95
C ASP A 45 13.25 -6.78 -20.06
N SER A 46 14.32 -6.26 -20.67
CA SER A 46 15.38 -5.52 -19.99
C SER A 46 14.99 -4.12 -19.55
N ARG A 47 13.85 -3.60 -20.02
CA ARG A 47 13.33 -2.29 -19.64
C ARG A 47 12.70 -2.29 -18.25
N ILE A 48 12.39 -3.46 -17.68
CA ILE A 48 11.75 -3.62 -16.38
C ILE A 48 12.60 -4.46 -15.41
N VAL A 49 12.22 -4.45 -14.13
CA VAL A 49 12.80 -5.37 -13.15
C VAL A 49 12.29 -6.78 -13.42
N ARG A 50 13.18 -7.63 -13.97
CA ARG A 50 12.93 -9.05 -14.33
C ARG A 50 12.80 -9.96 -13.11
N HIS A 51 11.79 -9.71 -12.27
CA HIS A 51 11.49 -10.51 -11.09
C HIS A 51 10.11 -11.13 -11.23
N GLY A 52 10.06 -12.42 -11.61
CA GLY A 52 8.83 -13.12 -11.99
C GLY A 52 7.67 -12.97 -11.01
N GLN A 53 7.90 -13.13 -9.70
CA GLN A 53 6.81 -12.96 -8.71
C GLN A 53 6.27 -11.52 -8.60
N LYS A 54 7.09 -10.50 -8.89
CA LYS A 54 6.64 -9.10 -8.89
C LYS A 54 5.86 -8.80 -10.18
N ILE A 55 6.29 -9.38 -11.30
CA ILE A 55 5.54 -9.32 -12.56
C ILE A 55 4.17 -10.00 -12.40
N ARG A 56 4.11 -11.21 -11.84
CA ARG A 56 2.86 -11.93 -11.54
C ARG A 56 1.93 -11.13 -10.63
N SER A 57 2.47 -10.41 -9.64
CA SER A 57 1.65 -9.58 -8.78
C SER A 57 0.93 -8.43 -9.51
N VAL A 58 1.40 -8.00 -10.70
CA VAL A 58 0.66 -7.01 -11.51
C VAL A 58 -0.65 -7.59 -12.01
N GLN A 59 -0.64 -8.82 -12.55
CA GLN A 59 -1.87 -9.53 -12.95
C GLN A 59 -2.82 -9.74 -11.78
N GLU A 60 -2.31 -10.31 -10.68
CA GLU A 60 -3.13 -10.62 -9.50
C GLU A 60 -3.78 -9.35 -8.92
N ASN A 61 -3.07 -8.23 -8.90
CA ASN A 61 -3.63 -6.96 -8.46
C ASN A 61 -4.59 -6.34 -9.48
N ALA A 62 -4.40 -6.54 -10.78
CA ALA A 62 -5.37 -6.12 -11.80
C ALA A 62 -6.70 -6.88 -11.64
N VAL A 63 -6.66 -8.19 -11.39
CA VAL A 63 -7.84 -8.99 -11.05
C VAL A 63 -8.52 -8.45 -9.79
N PHE A 64 -7.75 -8.24 -8.72
CA PHE A 64 -8.26 -7.67 -7.47
C PHE A 64 -8.95 -6.31 -7.66
N LEU A 65 -8.34 -5.38 -8.43
CA LEU A 65 -8.95 -4.09 -8.72
C LEU A 65 -10.21 -4.23 -9.59
N SER A 66 -10.21 -5.15 -10.56
CA SER A 66 -11.40 -5.45 -11.37
C SER A 66 -12.55 -6.00 -10.52
N ASP A 67 -12.25 -6.85 -9.53
CA ASP A 67 -13.25 -7.40 -8.63
C ASP A 67 -13.85 -6.32 -7.73
N LEU A 68 -13.01 -5.45 -7.14
CA LEU A 68 -13.50 -4.30 -6.38
C LEU A 68 -14.39 -3.38 -7.23
N ALA A 69 -14.02 -3.14 -8.48
CA ALA A 69 -14.84 -2.35 -9.39
C ALA A 69 -16.20 -3.02 -9.69
N ARG A 70 -16.24 -4.35 -9.81
CA ARG A 70 -17.49 -5.11 -10.00
C ARG A 70 -18.37 -5.10 -8.74
N GLU A 71 -17.76 -5.23 -7.56
CA GLU A 71 -18.45 -5.28 -6.27
C GLU A 71 -18.99 -3.90 -5.83
N HIS A 72 -18.25 -2.82 -6.13
CA HIS A 72 -18.50 -1.48 -5.58
C HIS A 72 -18.69 -0.40 -6.65
N GLY A 73 -18.75 -0.78 -7.93
CA GLY A 73 -18.86 0.13 -9.08
C GLY A 73 -17.57 0.85 -9.48
N SER A 74 -16.64 1.08 -8.54
CA SER A 74 -15.32 1.65 -8.83
C SER A 74 -14.32 1.31 -7.73
N ALA A 75 -13.20 0.69 -8.10
CA ALA A 75 -12.10 0.43 -7.16
C ALA A 75 -11.52 1.73 -6.59
N ALA A 76 -11.38 2.77 -7.42
CA ALA A 76 -10.86 4.07 -6.98
C ALA A 76 -11.77 4.72 -5.92
N ARG A 77 -13.09 4.75 -6.16
CA ARG A 77 -14.04 5.27 -5.16
C ARG A 77 -14.07 4.41 -3.91
N PHE A 78 -14.02 3.08 -4.05
CA PHE A 78 -13.94 2.19 -2.91
C PHE A 78 -12.78 2.54 -1.96
N PHE A 79 -11.60 2.83 -2.50
CA PHE A 79 -10.47 3.28 -1.67
C PHE A 79 -10.67 4.69 -1.11
N ALA A 80 -11.17 5.62 -1.92
CA ALA A 80 -11.37 7.03 -1.52
C ALA A 80 -12.43 7.20 -0.43
N ASP A 81 -13.51 6.40 -0.49
CA ASP A 81 -14.64 6.44 0.43
C ASP A 81 -14.41 5.56 1.67
N TRP A 82 -13.28 4.84 1.74
CA TRP A 82 -12.98 4.01 2.89
C TRP A 82 -12.89 4.85 4.17
N PRO A 83 -13.59 4.49 5.24
CA PRO A 83 -13.65 5.32 6.43
C PRO A 83 -12.29 5.38 7.13
N ALA A 84 -11.79 6.60 7.35
CA ALA A 84 -10.48 6.84 7.97
C ALA A 84 -10.37 6.23 9.39
N ASP A 85 -11.48 6.15 10.12
CA ASP A 85 -11.51 5.53 11.44
C ASP A 85 -11.28 4.00 11.45
N ASN A 86 -11.22 3.39 10.26
CA ASN A 86 -10.93 1.97 10.04
C ASN A 86 -9.80 1.75 9.01
N TYR A 87 -8.79 2.62 8.95
CA TYR A 87 -7.63 2.45 8.06
C TYR A 87 -6.89 1.11 8.24
N MET A 88 -6.78 0.58 9.47
CA MET A 88 -6.21 -0.76 9.72
C MET A 88 -7.00 -1.87 9.01
N GLY A 89 -8.32 -1.74 8.92
CA GLY A 89 -9.17 -2.64 8.16
C GLY A 89 -8.84 -2.62 6.66
N LEU A 90 -8.51 -1.45 6.11
CA LEU A 90 -8.09 -1.32 4.72
C LEU A 90 -6.76 -2.04 4.47
N LEU A 91 -5.80 -1.89 5.38
CA LEU A 91 -4.53 -2.62 5.29
C LEU A 91 -4.71 -4.14 5.36
N ASP A 92 -5.63 -4.61 6.21
CA ASP A 92 -5.95 -6.04 6.28
C ASP A 92 -6.63 -6.54 5.00
N LEU A 93 -7.48 -5.73 4.35
CA LEU A 93 -8.05 -6.03 3.04
C LEU A 93 -6.97 -6.14 1.97
N LEU A 94 -6.06 -5.17 1.89
CA LEU A 94 -4.92 -5.20 0.96
C LEU A 94 -4.02 -6.43 1.19
N LYS A 95 -3.78 -6.80 2.46
CA LYS A 95 -3.01 -8.00 2.80
C LYS A 95 -3.70 -9.30 2.35
N LYS A 96 -5.03 -9.36 2.46
CA LYS A 96 -5.83 -10.57 2.16
C LYS A 96 -6.09 -10.76 0.67
N ARG A 97 -6.43 -9.67 -0.04
CA ARG A 97 -6.87 -9.72 -1.45
C ARG A 97 -5.80 -9.26 -2.42
N GLY A 98 -4.90 -8.38 -2.00
CA GLY A 98 -3.82 -7.87 -2.84
C GLY A 98 -2.60 -8.78 -2.84
N SER A 99 -1.87 -8.78 -3.95
CA SER A 99 -0.60 -9.48 -4.08
C SER A 99 0.57 -8.56 -3.74
N ARG A 100 1.37 -8.97 -2.74
CA ARG A 100 2.51 -8.20 -2.19
C ARG A 100 2.15 -6.81 -1.66
N LEU A 101 0.89 -6.57 -1.31
CA LEU A 101 0.40 -5.32 -0.73
C LEU A 101 0.31 -5.35 0.81
N GLY A 102 0.83 -6.38 1.47
CA GLY A 102 0.96 -6.43 2.92
C GLY A 102 2.09 -5.57 3.49
N GLY A 103 2.09 -5.40 4.81
CA GLY A 103 3.15 -4.70 5.53
C GLY A 103 3.28 -3.23 5.12
N ASN A 104 4.51 -2.76 4.92
CA ASN A 104 4.77 -1.36 4.56
C ASN A 104 4.36 -1.05 3.12
N THR A 105 4.36 -2.02 2.20
CA THR A 105 4.02 -1.77 0.79
C THR A 105 2.60 -1.22 0.65
N GLY A 106 1.63 -1.80 1.35
CA GLY A 106 0.24 -1.33 1.36
C GLY A 106 0.10 0.07 1.97
N GLN A 107 0.81 0.33 3.07
CA GLN A 107 0.81 1.65 3.72
C GLN A 107 1.34 2.76 2.79
N TYR A 108 2.47 2.51 2.11
CA TYR A 108 3.02 3.46 1.14
C TYR A 108 2.14 3.59 -0.11
N PHE A 109 1.56 2.49 -0.59
CA PHE A 109 0.61 2.55 -1.70
C PHE A 109 -0.57 3.48 -1.39
N LEU A 110 -1.25 3.28 -0.25
CA LEU A 110 -2.39 4.12 0.14
C LEU A 110 -1.96 5.58 0.33
N ARG A 111 -0.80 5.81 0.96
CA ARG A 111 -0.25 7.17 1.13
C ARG A 111 0.00 7.87 -0.21
N PHE A 112 0.60 7.19 -1.18
CA PHE A 112 0.90 7.78 -2.49
C PHE A 112 -0.33 7.90 -3.38
N ALA A 113 -1.35 7.06 -3.17
CA ALA A 113 -2.65 7.18 -3.80
C ALA A 113 -3.49 8.33 -3.22
N GLY A 114 -2.98 9.07 -2.22
CA GLY A 114 -3.68 10.20 -1.59
C GLY A 114 -4.75 9.79 -0.59
N ILE A 115 -4.83 8.52 -0.20
CA ILE A 115 -5.76 8.04 0.82
C ILE A 115 -5.26 8.48 2.19
N ASP A 116 -6.15 9.04 3.01
CA ASP A 116 -5.79 9.44 4.37
C ASP A 116 -5.36 8.22 5.18
N SER A 117 -4.11 8.24 5.65
CA SER A 117 -3.39 7.04 6.06
C SER A 117 -2.31 7.36 7.07
N PHE A 118 -1.89 6.37 7.87
CA PHE A 118 -0.67 6.46 8.66
C PHE A 118 0.34 5.38 8.27
N ILE A 119 1.63 5.68 8.50
CA ILE A 119 2.73 4.75 8.25
C ILE A 119 3.38 4.40 9.58
N LEU A 120 3.43 3.12 9.92
CA LEU A 120 4.08 2.58 11.11
C LEU A 120 5.60 2.45 10.87
N SER A 121 6.22 3.59 10.58
CA SER A 121 7.69 3.73 10.56
C SER A 121 8.26 3.55 11.97
N GLN A 122 9.57 3.33 12.06
CA GLN A 122 10.24 3.16 13.35
C GLN A 122 9.97 4.33 14.30
N SER A 123 10.09 5.59 13.83
CA SER A 123 9.84 6.77 14.67
C SER A 123 8.38 6.88 15.12
N VAL A 124 7.42 6.56 14.24
CA VAL A 124 6.00 6.53 14.60
C VAL A 124 5.73 5.47 15.67
N VAL A 125 6.32 4.28 15.52
CA VAL A 125 6.17 3.19 16.50
C VAL A 125 6.83 3.54 17.82
N ASN A 126 8.03 4.13 17.80
CA ASN A 126 8.70 4.61 19.01
C ASN A 126 7.84 5.64 19.75
N ARG A 127 7.21 6.56 19.01
CA ARG A 127 6.29 7.53 19.63
C ARG A 127 5.04 6.85 20.19
N LEU A 128 4.44 5.90 19.48
CA LEU A 128 3.30 5.12 20.00
C LEU A 128 3.65 4.36 21.28
N ILE A 129 4.88 3.85 21.40
CA ILE A 129 5.39 3.22 22.62
C ILE A 129 5.55 4.24 23.75
N ALA A 130 6.14 5.41 23.47
CA ALA A 130 6.29 6.48 24.46
C ALA A 130 4.94 6.99 25.00
N GLU A 131 3.89 6.96 24.19
CA GLU A 131 2.51 7.30 24.58
C GLU A 131 1.77 6.14 25.25
N GLY A 132 2.40 4.98 25.43
CA GLY A 132 1.78 3.80 26.05
C GLY A 132 0.67 3.15 25.21
N VAL A 133 0.63 3.40 23.90
CA VAL A 133 -0.39 2.82 23.00
C VAL A 133 -0.11 1.35 22.71
N VAL A 134 1.17 1.00 22.55
CA VAL A 134 1.67 -0.35 22.32
C VAL A 134 3.04 -0.52 22.98
N ASP A 135 3.45 -1.76 23.28
CA ASP A 135 4.75 -2.00 23.93
C ASP A 135 5.90 -2.27 22.93
N LYS A 136 5.55 -2.55 21.68
CA LYS A 136 6.48 -2.93 20.60
C LYS A 136 5.85 -2.73 19.23
N GLN A 137 6.57 -3.10 18.17
CA GLN A 137 6.04 -3.12 16.81
C GLN A 137 4.66 -3.82 16.75
N PRO A 138 3.60 -3.11 16.35
CA PRO A 138 2.25 -3.67 16.29
C PRO A 138 2.19 -4.84 15.33
N SER A 139 1.75 -6.00 15.81
CA SER A 139 1.60 -7.21 14.99
C SER A 139 0.31 -7.98 15.27
N SER A 140 -0.19 -7.92 16.52
CA SER A 140 -1.43 -8.58 16.91
C SER A 140 -2.67 -7.76 16.50
N ALA A 141 -3.83 -8.40 16.47
CA ALA A 141 -5.10 -7.71 16.25
C ALA A 141 -5.38 -6.66 17.34
N LYS A 142 -5.00 -6.96 18.59
CA LYS A 142 -5.12 -6.04 19.73
C LYS A 142 -4.27 -4.78 19.51
N ASP A 143 -2.99 -4.94 19.14
CA ASP A 143 -2.09 -3.81 18.91
C ASP A 143 -2.62 -2.93 17.76
N LYS A 144 -3.09 -3.56 16.67
CA LYS A 144 -3.65 -2.82 15.54
C LYS A 144 -4.87 -2.00 15.92
N ALA A 145 -5.77 -2.59 16.72
CA ALA A 145 -6.95 -1.89 17.21
C ALA A 145 -6.57 -0.72 18.14
N ALA A 146 -5.60 -0.91 19.04
CA ALA A 146 -5.09 0.14 19.92
C ALA A 146 -4.49 1.32 19.13
N VAL A 147 -3.68 1.03 18.11
CA VAL A 147 -3.12 2.04 17.22
C VAL A 147 -4.22 2.80 16.47
N GLN A 148 -5.18 2.11 15.87
CA GLN A 148 -6.30 2.78 15.19
C GLN A 148 -7.08 3.69 16.16
N ALA A 149 -7.37 3.21 17.36
CA ALA A 149 -8.07 3.99 18.38
C ALA A 149 -7.30 5.24 18.81
N ALA A 150 -5.98 5.15 18.98
CA ALA A 150 -5.13 6.30 19.31
C ALA A 150 -5.17 7.36 18.20
N PHE A 151 -5.00 6.95 16.94
CA PHE A 151 -5.10 7.84 15.79
C PHE A 151 -6.49 8.49 15.66
N ASN A 152 -7.55 7.73 15.87
CA ASN A 152 -8.92 8.25 15.86
C ASN A 152 -9.13 9.30 16.96
N THR A 153 -8.60 9.05 18.16
CA THR A 153 -8.64 9.97 19.30
C THR A 153 -7.91 11.27 18.97
N TRP A 154 -6.68 11.19 18.47
CA TRP A 154 -5.89 12.37 18.10
C TRP A 154 -6.51 13.14 16.93
N ARG A 155 -7.13 12.46 15.97
CA ARG A 155 -7.89 13.10 14.89
C ARG A 155 -9.08 13.89 15.44
N ALA A 156 -9.87 13.29 16.33
CA ALA A 156 -11.01 13.96 16.96
C ALA A 156 -10.58 15.19 17.80
N GLN A 157 -9.47 15.08 18.52
CA GLN A 157 -8.95 16.16 19.38
C GLN A 157 -8.32 17.30 18.58
N SER A 158 -7.57 16.99 17.53
CA SER A 158 -6.77 17.98 16.79
C SER A 158 -7.44 18.53 15.54
N GLY A 159 -8.48 17.86 15.03
CA GLY A 159 -9.08 18.15 13.72
C GLY A 159 -8.20 17.81 12.52
N ARG A 160 -7.03 17.16 12.74
CA ARG A 160 -6.08 16.81 11.69
C ARG A 160 -6.36 15.45 11.07
N SER A 161 -5.94 15.27 9.82
CA SER A 161 -5.97 13.98 9.11
C SER A 161 -5.02 12.94 9.74
N LEU A 162 -5.25 11.65 9.45
CA LEU A 162 -4.33 10.58 9.87
C LEU A 162 -2.92 10.81 9.32
N THR A 163 -2.85 11.34 8.11
CA THR A 163 -1.60 11.64 7.39
C THR A 163 -0.79 12.70 8.11
N GLU A 164 -1.42 13.79 8.53
CA GLU A 164 -0.77 14.85 9.30
C GLU A 164 -0.31 14.34 10.67
N ILE A 165 -1.16 13.61 11.40
CA ILE A 165 -0.81 13.02 12.69
C ILE A 165 0.39 12.08 12.52
N SER A 166 0.34 11.19 11.52
CA SER A 166 1.43 10.27 11.22
C SER A 166 2.75 10.97 10.96
N ARG A 167 2.74 12.12 10.26
CA ARG A 167 3.94 12.93 10.01
C ARG A 167 4.45 13.58 11.29
N VAL A 168 3.56 14.16 12.09
CA VAL A 168 3.91 14.77 13.39
C VAL A 168 4.57 13.73 14.29
N LEU A 169 3.96 12.56 14.48
CA LEU A 169 4.56 11.49 15.29
C LEU A 169 5.93 11.07 14.74
N GLY A 170 6.06 10.95 13.42
CA GLY A 170 7.29 10.54 12.75
C GLY A 170 8.49 11.48 12.92
N ILE A 171 8.26 12.75 13.28
CA ILE A 171 9.33 13.74 13.56
C ILE A 171 9.39 14.14 15.04
N SER A 172 8.60 13.50 15.89
CA SER A 172 8.43 13.90 17.30
C SER A 172 9.40 13.23 18.28
N ILE A 173 10.24 12.34 17.76
CA ILE A 173 11.19 11.55 18.55
C ILE A 173 12.43 11.32 17.70
N ASP A 174 13.60 11.45 18.33
CA ASP A 174 14.91 11.19 17.74
C ASP A 174 15.29 9.70 17.88
#